data_AF-A0A3M1LHN0-F1
#
_entry.id   AF-A0A3M1LHN0-F1
#
_cell.length_a   1.000
_cell.length_b   1.000
_cell.length_c   1.000
_cell.angle_alpha   90.00
_cell.angle_beta   90.00
_cell.angle_gamma   90.00
#
_symmetry.space_group_name_H-M   'P 1'
#
loop_
_entity.id
_entity.type
_entity.pdbx_description
1 polymer ?
#
loop_
_entity_poly.entity_id
_entity_poly.type
_entity_poly.pdbx_seq_one_letter_code
_entity_poly.pdbx_strand_id
1 'polypeptide(L)'
;MLPGALPVYQIQFFIKGKHRVDDTLLARTRHKKSRLSKKIVEVHWEGSYIADELNKDKELLELLKKVLIDEGDIFIDPVEDGVRIYGRWRPEYAIKISKDAIEAYNIIAKHVKERLY
;
A
#
# COMPACT_ATOMS: atom_id res chain seq x y z
N MET A 1 -13.36 -2.46 -35.51
CA MET A 1 -13.52 -1.87 -34.17
C MET A 1 -12.39 -2.42 -33.32
N LEU A 2 -11.34 -1.63 -33.07
CA LEU A 2 -10.28 -2.03 -32.13
C LEU A 2 -10.93 -2.12 -30.75
N PRO A 3 -10.68 -3.17 -29.94
CA PRO A 3 -11.21 -3.22 -28.58
C PRO A 3 -10.67 -1.99 -27.82
N GLY A 4 -11.54 -1.01 -27.58
CA GLY A 4 -11.18 0.23 -26.91
C GLY A 4 -10.70 -0.09 -25.50
N ALA A 5 -9.53 0.43 -25.13
CA ALA A 5 -8.98 0.24 -23.79
C ALA A 5 -10.00 0.70 -22.75
N LEU A 6 -10.39 -0.20 -21.86
CA LEU A 6 -11.31 0.13 -20.76
C LEU A 6 -10.60 1.09 -19.79
N PRO A 7 -11.27 2.15 -19.31
CA PRO A 7 -10.67 3.07 -18.35
C PRO A 7 -10.34 2.33 -17.04
N VAL A 8 -9.18 2.66 -16.48
CA VAL A 8 -8.70 2.16 -15.19
C VAL A 8 -8.40 3.32 -14.27
N TYR A 9 -8.65 3.12 -12.98
CA TYR A 9 -8.56 4.10 -11.92
C TYR A 9 -7.71 3.54 -10.77
N GLN A 10 -7.16 4.41 -9.94
CA GLN A 10 -6.37 4.03 -8.78
C GLN A 10 -6.81 4.87 -7.59
N ILE A 11 -7.02 4.21 -6.44
CA ILE A 11 -7.24 4.90 -5.18
C ILE A 11 -5.88 5.24 -4.59
N GLN A 12 -5.68 6.52 -4.26
CA GLN A 12 -4.46 7.02 -3.66
C GLN A 12 -4.81 7.79 -2.39
N PHE A 13 -4.07 7.53 -1.32
CA PHE A 13 -4.11 8.29 -0.09
C PHE A 13 -2.90 9.21 -0.04
N PHE A 14 -3.10 10.43 0.43
CA PHE A 14 -2.05 11.44 0.49
C PHE A 14 -1.90 11.95 1.92
N ILE A 15 -0.67 11.93 2.42
CA ILE A 15 -0.30 12.46 3.74
C ILE A 15 0.56 13.69 3.51
N LYS A 16 0.03 14.86 3.87
CA LYS A 16 0.76 16.12 3.76
C LYS A 16 1.93 16.16 4.72
N GLY A 17 3.11 16.51 4.23
CA GLY A 17 4.30 16.76 5.03
C GLY A 17 4.35 18.19 5.55
N LYS A 18 4.99 18.39 6.71
CA LYS A 18 5.36 19.74 7.20
C LYS A 18 6.68 20.25 6.61
N HIS A 19 7.53 19.33 6.20
CA HIS A 19 8.86 19.57 5.66
C HIS A 19 9.03 18.78 4.35
N ARG A 20 10.11 19.05 3.63
CA ARG A 20 10.48 18.26 2.46
C ARG A 20 10.61 16.80 2.86
N VAL A 21 9.87 15.94 2.18
CA VAL A 21 9.93 14.50 2.37
C VAL A 21 11.10 13.95 1.56
N ASP A 22 11.90 13.09 2.18
CA ASP A 22 13.03 12.43 1.53
C ASP A 22 12.70 10.96 1.20
N ASP A 23 13.63 10.30 0.52
CA ASP A 23 13.47 8.92 0.06
C ASP A 23 13.46 7.89 1.20
N THR A 24 13.64 8.30 2.47
CA THR A 24 13.56 7.37 3.62
C THR A 24 12.17 6.77 3.81
N LEU A 25 11.15 7.40 3.22
CA LEU A 25 9.76 6.93 3.20
C LEU A 25 9.39 6.15 1.94
N LEU A 26 10.33 5.83 1.05
CA LEU A 26 10.07 4.99 -0.12
C LEU A 26 9.97 3.51 0.28
N ALA A 27 8.82 2.89 0.03
CA ALA A 27 8.64 1.46 0.26
C ALA A 27 7.51 0.84 -0.56
N ARG A 28 7.51 -0.49 -0.64
CA ARG A 28 6.43 -1.27 -1.25
C ARG A 28 6.28 -2.61 -0.55
N THR A 29 5.07 -3.15 -0.53
CA THR A 29 4.87 -4.53 -0.07
C THR A 29 5.38 -5.53 -1.09
N ARG A 30 5.72 -6.71 -0.59
CA ARG A 30 5.96 -7.94 -1.33
C ARG A 30 5.26 -9.06 -0.62
N HIS A 31 4.85 -10.07 -1.38
CA HIS A 31 4.06 -11.14 -0.82
C HIS A 31 4.23 -12.46 -1.58
N LYS A 32 4.02 -13.56 -0.85
CA LYS A 32 4.04 -14.92 -1.41
C LYS A 32 2.66 -15.53 -1.33
N LYS A 33 2.20 -16.09 -2.45
CA LYS A 33 0.92 -16.82 -2.53
C LYS A 33 1.13 -18.31 -2.31
N SER A 34 0.22 -18.93 -1.56
CA SER A 34 0.13 -20.39 -1.47
C SER A 34 -0.25 -20.96 -2.83
N ARG A 35 0.47 -22.00 -3.27
CA ARG A 35 0.17 -22.75 -4.49
C ARG A 35 -1.15 -23.53 -4.40
N LEU A 36 -1.59 -23.85 -3.18
CA LEU A 36 -2.77 -24.70 -2.95
C LEU A 36 -4.05 -23.89 -2.72
N SER A 37 -3.99 -22.81 -1.93
CA SER A 37 -5.18 -22.10 -1.47
C SER A 37 -5.39 -20.71 -2.09
N LYS A 38 -4.47 -20.25 -2.96
CA LYS A 38 -4.42 -18.88 -3.52
C LYS A 38 -4.40 -17.76 -2.47
N LYS A 39 -4.27 -18.09 -1.18
CA LYS A 39 -4.10 -17.13 -0.08
C LYS A 39 -2.68 -16.60 -0.05
N ILE A 40 -2.50 -15.38 0.44
CA ILE A 40 -1.19 -14.84 0.75
C ILE A 40 -0.75 -15.45 2.09
N VAL A 41 0.45 -16.02 2.11
CA VAL A 41 1.01 -16.71 3.29
C VAL A 41 2.12 -15.94 3.97
N GLU A 42 2.70 -14.99 3.25
CA GLU A 42 3.85 -14.20 3.67
C GLU A 42 3.73 -12.81 3.06
N VAL A 43 4.00 -11.79 3.87
CA VAL A 43 4.05 -10.38 3.47
C VAL A 43 5.27 -9.78 4.14
N HIS A 44 6.00 -8.97 3.39
CA HIS A 44 7.07 -8.12 3.90
C HIS A 44 7.10 -6.81 3.12
N TRP A 45 7.76 -5.81 3.67
CA TRP A 45 8.03 -4.54 3.01
C TRP A 45 9.47 -4.51 2.49
N GLU A 46 9.65 -3.97 1.30
CA GLU A 46 10.95 -3.61 0.71
C GLU A 46 11.02 -2.10 0.57
N GLY A 47 12.16 -1.50 0.88
CA GLY A 47 12.34 -0.06 0.74
C GLY A 47 13.41 0.46 1.68
N SER A 48 13.28 1.74 2.01
CA SER A 48 14.15 2.45 2.93
C SER A 48 13.65 2.29 4.38
N TYR A 49 13.98 3.25 5.25
CA TYR A 49 13.68 3.21 6.69
C TYR A 49 12.24 2.80 7.03
N ILE A 50 11.23 3.34 6.32
CA ILE A 50 9.84 3.02 6.62
C ILE A 50 9.51 1.52 6.43
N ALA A 51 10.20 0.84 5.51
CA ALA A 51 9.99 -0.60 5.31
C ALA A 51 10.40 -1.40 6.55
N ASP A 52 11.50 -1.01 7.21
CA ASP A 52 11.96 -1.67 8.43
C ASP A 52 10.97 -1.48 9.59
N GLU A 53 10.40 -0.28 9.74
CA GLU A 53 9.38 -0.02 10.77
C GLU A 53 8.09 -0.81 10.49
N LEU A 54 7.61 -0.83 9.24
CA LEU A 54 6.42 -1.58 8.86
C LEU A 54 6.62 -3.10 8.97
N ASN A 55 7.85 -3.60 8.78
CA ASN A 55 8.17 -5.02 9.00
C ASN A 55 8.19 -5.44 10.47
N LYS A 56 8.29 -4.49 11.42
CA LYS A 56 8.17 -4.78 12.87
C LYS A 56 6.71 -4.90 13.32
N ASP A 57 5.77 -4.31 12.57
CA ASP A 57 4.35 -4.32 12.87
C ASP A 57 3.69 -5.64 12.43
N LYS A 58 3.71 -6.62 13.33
CA LYS A 58 3.15 -7.97 13.07
C LYS A 58 1.65 -7.95 12.81
N GLU A 59 0.91 -7.03 13.43
CA GLU A 59 -0.54 -6.92 13.25
C GLU A 59 -0.84 -6.40 11.84
N LEU A 60 -0.11 -5.39 11.39
CA LEU A 60 -0.17 -4.91 10.00
C LEU A 60 0.15 -6.03 9.01
N LEU A 61 1.26 -6.76 9.20
CA LEU A 61 1.66 -7.82 8.28
C LEU A 61 0.58 -8.91 8.15
N GLU A 62 -0.10 -9.24 9.25
CA GLU A 62 -1.16 -10.26 9.23
C GLU A 62 -2.45 -9.76 8.60
N LEU A 63 -2.80 -8.49 8.82
CA LEU A 63 -3.91 -7.83 8.13
C LEU A 63 -3.65 -7.78 6.61
N LEU A 64 -2.42 -7.47 6.20
CA LEU A 64 -2.04 -7.36 4.79
C LEU A 64 -2.17 -8.68 4.02
N LYS A 65 -2.04 -9.85 4.67
CA LYS A 65 -2.30 -11.14 4.00
C LYS A 65 -3.72 -11.24 3.43
N LYS A 66 -4.70 -10.56 4.03
CA LYS A 66 -6.07 -10.48 3.51
C LYS A 66 -6.20 -9.38 2.46
N VAL A 67 -5.66 -8.21 2.76
CA VAL A 67 -5.82 -6.99 1.95
C VAL A 67 -5.16 -7.09 0.57
N LEU A 68 -3.93 -7.62 0.51
CA LEU A 68 -3.13 -7.64 -0.72
C LEU A 68 -3.69 -8.60 -1.80
N ILE A 69 -4.67 -9.45 -1.47
CA ILE A 69 -5.40 -10.24 -2.46
C ILE A 69 -6.16 -9.33 -3.44
N ASP A 70 -6.80 -8.29 -2.89
CA ASP A 70 -7.58 -7.33 -3.66
C ASP A 70 -6.72 -6.14 -4.09
N GLU A 71 -5.93 -5.57 -3.17
CA GLU A 71 -5.13 -4.37 -3.43
C GLU A 71 -3.90 -4.60 -4.32
N GLY A 72 -3.43 -5.84 -4.45
CA GLY A 72 -2.11 -6.10 -5.03
C GLY A 72 -1.02 -5.56 -4.11
N ASP A 73 0.15 -5.23 -4.65
CA ASP A 73 1.18 -4.56 -3.85
C ASP A 73 0.73 -3.13 -3.49
N ILE A 74 0.99 -2.72 -2.25
CA ILE A 74 0.83 -1.35 -1.77
C ILE A 74 2.19 -0.64 -1.85
N PHE A 75 2.17 0.60 -2.30
CA PHE A 75 3.34 1.47 -2.48
C PHE A 75 3.24 2.68 -1.57
N ILE A 76 4.39 3.15 -1.10
CA ILE A 76 4.60 4.39 -0.35
C ILE A 76 5.66 5.17 -1.13
N ASP A 77 5.24 6.28 -1.73
CA ASP A 77 6.11 7.15 -2.53
C ASP A 77 6.18 8.53 -1.86
N PRO A 78 7.38 8.99 -1.48
CA PRO A 78 7.65 10.40 -1.23
C PRO A 78 7.33 11.23 -2.47
N VAL A 79 6.68 12.36 -2.26
CA VAL A 79 6.40 13.38 -3.28
C VAL A 79 6.70 14.76 -2.69
N GLU A 80 6.72 15.79 -3.52
CA GLU A 80 7.26 17.12 -3.15
C GLU A 80 6.70 17.68 -1.83
N ASP A 81 5.40 17.52 -1.58
CA ASP A 81 4.68 18.08 -0.45
C ASP A 81 4.13 17.02 0.53
N GLY A 82 4.56 15.77 0.41
CA GLY A 82 4.04 14.70 1.27
C GLY A 82 4.41 13.28 0.85
N VAL A 83 3.55 12.34 1.22
CA VAL A 83 3.69 10.92 0.92
C VAL A 83 2.40 10.40 0.32
N ARG A 84 2.53 9.68 -0.79
CA ARG A 84 1.43 9.02 -1.47
C ARG A 84 1.45 7.53 -1.15
N ILE A 85 0.31 6.99 -0.73
CA ILE A 85 0.13 5.56 -0.45
C ILE A 85 -0.94 5.02 -1.39
N TYR A 86 -0.66 3.94 -2.13
CA TYR A 86 -1.58 3.46 -3.16
C TYR A 86 -1.44 1.96 -3.46
N GLY A 87 -2.52 1.36 -3.95
CA GLY A 87 -2.56 -0.03 -4.42
C GLY A 87 -2.63 -0.12 -5.96
N ARG A 88 -3.15 -1.23 -6.49
CA ARG A 88 -3.24 -1.44 -7.94
C ARG A 88 -4.27 -0.56 -8.67
N TRP A 89 -4.09 -0.43 -9.97
CA TRP A 89 -5.10 0.08 -10.90
C TRP A 89 -6.27 -0.90 -11.06
N ARG A 90 -7.49 -0.38 -11.20
CA ARG A 90 -8.73 -1.18 -11.31
C ARG A 90 -9.68 -0.57 -12.35
N PRO A 91 -10.43 -1.38 -13.09
CA PRO A 91 -11.54 -0.87 -13.88
C PRO A 91 -12.63 -0.33 -12.95
N GLU A 92 -13.47 0.58 -13.48
CA GLU A 92 -14.49 1.30 -12.72
C GLU A 92 -15.37 0.41 -11.83
N TYR A 93 -15.88 -0.69 -12.40
CA TYR A 93 -16.77 -1.62 -11.72
C TYR A 93 -16.10 -2.39 -10.56
N ALA A 94 -14.76 -2.37 -10.49
CA ALA A 94 -13.98 -3.05 -9.46
C ALA A 94 -13.41 -2.08 -8.41
N ILE A 95 -13.73 -0.79 -8.50
CA ILE A 95 -13.38 0.21 -7.48
C ILE A 95 -14.19 -0.08 -6.23
N LYS A 96 -13.53 -0.66 -5.24
CA LYS A 96 -14.03 -0.89 -3.89
C LYS A 96 -12.84 -0.92 -2.94
N ILE A 97 -13.02 -0.40 -1.75
CA ILE A 97 -12.05 -0.52 -0.66
C ILE A 97 -12.73 -1.22 0.52
N SER A 98 -12.11 -2.28 1.04
CA SER A 98 -12.65 -3.03 2.17
C SER A 98 -12.35 -2.31 3.50
N LYS A 99 -13.06 -2.67 4.57
CA LYS A 99 -12.76 -2.15 5.92
C LYS A 99 -11.34 -2.51 6.35
N ASP A 100 -10.94 -3.76 6.14
CA ASP A 100 -9.58 -4.24 6.40
C ASP A 100 -8.52 -3.44 5.62
N ALA A 101 -8.82 -3.06 4.36
CA ALA A 101 -7.92 -2.21 3.58
C ALA A 101 -7.82 -0.80 4.18
N ILE A 102 -8.95 -0.17 4.55
CA ILE A 102 -8.96 1.14 5.22
C ILE A 102 -8.13 1.09 6.52
N GLU A 103 -8.29 0.03 7.31
CA GLU A 103 -7.52 -0.17 8.54
C GLU A 103 -6.02 -0.32 8.27
N ALA A 104 -5.64 -1.12 7.28
CA ALA A 104 -4.24 -1.26 6.87
C ALA A 104 -3.65 0.09 6.41
N TYR A 105 -4.36 0.86 5.58
CA TYR A 105 -3.92 2.20 5.17
C TYR A 105 -3.82 3.17 6.34
N ASN A 106 -4.70 3.09 7.34
CA ASN A 106 -4.61 3.92 8.54
C ASN A 106 -3.38 3.59 9.39
N ILE A 107 -3.06 2.30 9.56
CA ILE A 107 -1.86 1.86 10.27
C ILE A 107 -0.60 2.33 9.53
N ILE A 108 -0.51 2.10 8.21
CA ILE A 108 0.61 2.59 7.38
C ILE A 108 0.74 4.11 7.51
N ALA A 109 -0.38 4.84 7.44
CA ALA A 109 -0.38 6.29 7.56
C ALA A 109 0.11 6.77 8.93
N LYS A 110 -0.14 6.01 10.00
CA LYS A 110 0.37 6.31 11.34
C LYS A 110 1.89 6.23 11.37
N HIS A 111 2.48 5.14 10.89
CA HIS A 111 3.95 4.97 10.78
C HIS A 111 4.59 6.07 9.94
N VAL A 112 3.99 6.41 8.80
CA VAL A 112 4.46 7.52 7.95
C VAL A 112 4.42 8.86 8.70
N LYS A 113 3.34 9.13 9.45
CA LYS A 113 3.20 10.38 10.22
C LYS A 113 4.22 10.50 11.34
N GLU A 114 4.55 9.40 12.04
CA GLU A 114 5.58 9.39 13.10
C GLU A 114 6.98 9.80 12.58
N ARG A 115 7.22 9.68 11.27
CA ARG A 115 8.45 10.15 10.63
C ARG A 115 8.35 11.58 10.08
N LEU A 116 7.16 12.02 9.69
CA LEU A 116 6.90 13.34 9.11
C LEU A 116 6.69 14.45 10.13
N TYR A 117 6.37 14.10 11.38
CA TYR A 117 5.96 15.00 12.46
C TYR A 117 6.70 14.67 13.75
#